data_AF-A0A960SX66-F1
#
_entry.id   AF-A0A960SX66-F1
#
_cell.length_a   1.000
_cell.length_b   1.000
_cell.length_c   1.000
_cell.angle_alpha   90.00
_cell.angle_beta   90.00
_cell.angle_gamma   90.00
#
_symmetry.space_group_name_H-M   'P 1'
#
loop_
_entity.id
_entity.type
_entity.pdbx_description
1 polymer ?
#
loop_
_entity_poly.entity_id
_entity_poly.type
_entity_poly.pdbx_seq_one_letter_code
_entity_poly.pdbx_strand_id
1 'polypeptide(L)'
;MIVAPKIRGFICTTAHPDGCAKHVAEQIAIVRSRGAIENGPQRVLVIGSSTGYGLASRIAAAFGCGAKTIGVFFEKPGEETKCGTAGWYNSAGFEKEAAAAGLYAKSFNGDAFSDEMKATV
;
A
#
# COMPACT_ATOMS: atom_id res chain seq x y z
N MET A 1 -12.70 -11.28 -14.64
CA MET A 1 -14.12 -10.85 -14.55
C MET A 1 -14.23 -9.36 -14.86
N ILE A 2 -15.39 -8.86 -15.30
CA ILE A 2 -15.63 -7.41 -15.34
C ILE A 2 -15.90 -6.93 -13.90
N VAL A 3 -15.09 -5.99 -13.41
CA VAL A 3 -15.23 -5.42 -12.06
C VAL A 3 -15.99 -4.10 -12.15
N ALA A 4 -17.16 -4.03 -11.53
CA ALA A 4 -18.00 -2.84 -11.47
C ALA A 4 -18.27 -2.46 -10.00
N PRO A 5 -18.46 -1.17 -9.68
CA PRO A 5 -18.70 -0.72 -8.31
C PRO A 5 -20.01 -1.29 -7.74
N LYS A 6 -19.93 -1.92 -6.56
CA LYS A 6 -21.09 -2.41 -5.80
C LYS A 6 -21.17 -1.70 -4.45
N ILE A 7 -21.94 -0.61 -4.40
CA ILE A 7 -21.98 0.34 -3.27
C ILE A 7 -23.30 0.22 -2.50
N ARG A 8 -23.23 0.19 -1.17
CA ARG A 8 -24.36 0.23 -0.24
C ARG A 8 -24.03 1.21 0.89
N GLY A 9 -24.68 2.37 0.90
CA GLY A 9 -24.32 3.46 1.81
C GLY A 9 -22.86 3.88 1.60
N PHE A 10 -22.05 3.82 2.66
CA PHE A 10 -20.61 4.12 2.63
C PHE A 10 -19.73 2.88 2.36
N ILE A 11 -20.32 1.72 2.08
CA ILE A 11 -19.58 0.47 1.87
C ILE A 11 -19.55 0.14 0.37
N CYS A 12 -18.35 0.09 -0.21
CA CYS A 12 -18.13 -0.52 -1.52
C CYS A 12 -17.61 -1.95 -1.33
N THR A 13 -18.29 -2.93 -1.90
CA THR A 13 -17.99 -4.37 -1.74
C THR A 13 -17.05 -4.94 -2.82
N THR A 14 -16.53 -4.07 -3.69
CA THR A 14 -15.67 -4.41 -4.84
C THR A 14 -14.51 -3.41 -4.91
N ALA A 15 -13.33 -3.87 -5.30
CA ALA A 15 -12.19 -3.01 -5.62
C ALA A 15 -11.61 -3.39 -6.98
N HIS A 16 -11.31 -2.39 -7.82
CA HIS A 16 -10.76 -2.62 -9.15
C HIS A 16 -9.22 -2.66 -9.07
N PRO A 17 -8.56 -3.77 -9.44
CA PRO A 17 -7.11 -3.92 -9.27
C PRO A 17 -6.32 -2.84 -10.02
N ASP A 18 -6.62 -2.62 -11.30
CA ASP A 18 -5.91 -1.63 -12.10
C ASP A 18 -6.17 -0.18 -11.64
N GLY A 19 -7.38 0.09 -11.14
CA GLY A 19 -7.73 1.38 -10.58
C GLY A 19 -6.94 1.68 -9.30
N CYS A 20 -6.82 0.70 -8.40
CA CYS A 20 -5.98 0.80 -7.21
C CYS A 20 -4.50 1.00 -7.55
N ALA A 21 -3.97 0.24 -8.53
CA ALA A 21 -2.59 0.41 -8.98
C ALA A 21 -2.33 1.81 -9.55
N LYS A 22 -3.25 2.33 -10.38
CA LYS A 22 -3.19 3.69 -10.91
C LYS A 22 -3.25 4.74 -9.80
N HIS A 23 -4.15 4.56 -8.83
CA HIS A 23 -4.28 5.45 -7.68
C HIS A 23 -2.99 5.56 -6.86
N VAL A 24 -2.26 4.45 -6.68
CA VAL A 24 -0.95 4.45 -6.03
C VAL A 24 0.10 5.17 -6.87
N ALA A 25 0.16 4.89 -8.18
CA ALA A 25 1.09 5.55 -9.09
C ALA A 25 0.89 7.07 -9.12
N GLU A 26 -0.36 7.55 -9.08
CA GLU A 26 -0.69 8.97 -9.01
C GLU A 26 -0.17 9.62 -7.71
N GLN A 27 -0.33 8.96 -6.56
CA GLN A 27 0.22 9.46 -5.29
C GLN A 27 1.75 9.50 -5.30
N ILE A 28 2.41 8.49 -5.87
CA ILE A 28 3.86 8.45 -6.04
C ILE A 28 4.33 9.61 -6.94
N ALA A 29 3.63 9.85 -8.05
CA ALA A 29 3.92 10.96 -8.95
C ALA A 29 3.83 12.32 -8.22
N ILE A 30 2.80 12.51 -7.37
CA ILE A 30 2.68 13.71 -6.53
C ILE A 30 3.90 13.86 -5.61
N VAL A 31 4.30 12.80 -4.89
CA VAL A 31 5.46 12.87 -4.00
C VAL A 31 6.74 13.22 -4.78
N ARG A 32 7.01 12.54 -5.89
CA ARG A 32 8.18 12.82 -6.74
C ARG A 32 8.19 14.25 -7.28
N SER A 33 7.02 14.79 -7.65
CA SER A 33 6.89 16.15 -8.18
C SER A 33 7.27 17.24 -7.17
N ARG A 34 7.26 16.93 -5.87
CA ARG A 34 7.63 17.87 -4.79
C ARG A 34 9.12 17.89 -4.47
N GLY A 35 9.92 17.07 -5.15
CA GLY A 35 11.35 16.93 -4.88
C GLY A 35 11.65 15.96 -3.73
N ALA A 36 12.94 15.69 -3.54
CA ALA A 36 13.40 14.82 -2.47
C ALA A 36 13.20 15.49 -1.09
N ILE A 37 12.82 14.68 -0.11
CA ILE A 37 12.75 15.10 1.29
C ILE A 37 14.12 14.84 1.91
N GLU A 38 14.91 15.90 2.07
CA GLU A 38 16.23 15.81 2.70
C GLU A 38 16.11 15.43 4.18
N ASN A 39 17.11 14.70 4.69
CA ASN A 39 17.19 14.26 6.09
C ASN A 39 15.99 13.41 6.55
N GLY A 40 15.30 12.74 5.62
CA GLY A 40 14.23 11.81 5.91
C GLY A 40 14.73 10.48 6.52
N PRO A 41 13.82 9.67 7.10
CA PRO A 41 14.17 8.38 7.67
C PRO A 41 14.62 7.40 6.59
N GLN A 42 15.61 6.56 6.90
CA GLN A 42 16.16 5.58 5.95
C GLN A 42 15.50 4.20 6.03
N ARG A 43 14.92 3.85 7.18
CA ARG A 43 14.26 2.57 7.45
C ARG A 43 12.97 2.85 8.19
N VAL A 44 11.84 2.47 7.61
CA VAL A 44 10.52 2.86 8.11
C VAL A 44 9.62 1.63 8.22
N LEU A 45 9.03 1.45 9.39
CA LEU A 45 7.91 0.55 9.62
C LEU A 45 6.61 1.37 9.61
N VAL A 46 5.62 0.94 8.83
CA VAL A 46 4.29 1.54 8.80
C VAL A 46 3.24 0.50 9.21
N ILE A 47 2.62 0.69 10.38
CA ILE A 47 1.53 -0.16 10.87
C ILE A 47 0.20 0.44 10.38
N GLY A 48 -0.54 -0.30 9.55
CA GLY A 48 -1.72 0.21 8.83
C GLY A 48 -1.37 0.83 7.48
N SER A 49 -0.61 0.11 6.64
CA SER A 49 0.07 0.68 5.46
C SER A 49 -0.63 0.53 4.11
N SER A 50 -1.82 -0.07 4.06
CA SER A 50 -2.50 -0.46 2.82
C SER A 50 -3.45 0.60 2.24
N THR A 51 -3.93 1.54 3.06
CA THR A 51 -4.89 2.56 2.65
C THR A 51 -4.68 3.89 3.39
N GLY A 52 -5.35 4.94 2.93
CA GLY A 52 -5.44 6.23 3.64
C GLY A 52 -4.08 6.84 3.99
N TYR A 53 -4.00 7.42 5.19
CA TYR A 53 -2.78 8.10 5.65
C TYR A 53 -1.59 7.17 5.84
N GLY A 54 -1.79 5.90 6.19
CA GLY A 54 -0.68 4.97 6.33
C GLY A 54 -0.05 4.62 4.98
N LEU A 55 -0.87 4.41 3.94
CA LEU A 55 -0.36 4.28 2.57
C LEU A 55 0.38 5.55 2.12
N ALA A 56 -0.21 6.73 2.34
CA ALA A 56 0.42 8.00 1.97
C ALA A 56 1.75 8.22 2.70
N SER A 57 1.83 7.86 3.98
CA SER A 57 3.06 7.92 4.78
C SER A 57 4.13 6.97 4.23
N ARG A 58 3.74 5.75 3.85
CA ARG A 58 4.66 4.77 3.25
C ARG A 58 5.17 5.23 1.88
N ILE A 59 4.30 5.82 1.05
CA ILE A 59 4.67 6.43 -0.24
C ILE A 59 5.64 7.59 -0.04
N ALA A 60 5.34 8.52 0.89
CA ALA A 60 6.21 9.66 1.18
C ALA A 60 7.59 9.20 1.68
N ALA A 61 7.64 8.22 2.59
CA ALA A 61 8.90 7.67 3.07
C ALA A 61 9.71 7.01 1.95
N ALA A 62 9.10 6.14 1.14
CA ALA A 62 9.82 5.42 0.09
C ALA A 62 10.24 6.35 -1.06
N PHE A 63 9.29 7.08 -1.64
CA PHE A 63 9.51 7.83 -2.89
C PHE A 63 9.89 9.29 -2.67
N GLY A 64 9.72 9.83 -1.46
CA GLY A 64 10.20 11.15 -1.06
C GLY A 64 11.56 11.10 -0.38
N CYS A 65 11.77 10.15 0.55
CA CYS A 65 13.01 10.05 1.33
C CYS A 65 13.98 8.95 0.84
N GLY A 66 13.56 8.07 -0.08
CA GLY A 66 14.36 6.90 -0.46
C GLY A 66 14.43 5.80 0.61
N ALA A 67 13.45 5.77 1.53
CA ALA A 67 13.47 4.85 2.66
C ALA A 67 13.22 3.38 2.25
N LYS A 68 13.88 2.46 2.95
CA LYS A 68 13.49 1.04 2.98
C LYS A 68 12.24 0.91 3.83
N THR A 69 11.15 0.35 3.27
CA THR A 69 9.88 0.29 3.98
C THR A 69 9.41 -1.13 4.28
N ILE A 70 9.01 -1.34 5.53
CA ILE A 70 8.18 -2.47 5.94
C ILE A 70 6.77 -1.95 6.21
N GLY A 71 5.76 -2.67 5.73
CA GLY A 71 4.36 -2.34 5.97
C GLY A 71 3.62 -3.51 6.62
N VAL A 72 2.78 -3.21 7.60
CA VAL A 72 1.81 -4.16 8.17
C VAL A 72 0.42 -3.70 7.78
N PHE A 73 -0.45 -4.63 7.39
CA PHE A 73 -1.85 -4.38 7.10
C PHE A 73 -2.68 -5.65 7.29
N PHE A 74 -4.01 -5.54 7.24
CA PHE A 74 -4.90 -6.69 7.32
C PHE A 74 -5.95 -6.64 6.21
N GLU A 75 -5.66 -7.33 5.11
CA GLU A 75 -6.37 -7.23 3.84
C GLU A 75 -6.74 -8.63 3.32
N LYS A 76 -7.77 -8.70 2.48
CA LYS A 76 -8.18 -9.96 1.84
C LYS A 76 -7.65 -10.00 0.40
N PRO A 77 -6.90 -11.05 0.02
CA PRO A 77 -6.45 -11.22 -1.34
C PRO A 77 -7.63 -11.40 -2.30
N GLY A 78 -7.41 -11.08 -3.57
CA GLY A 78 -8.35 -11.44 -4.62
C GLY A 78 -8.29 -12.92 -4.96
N GLU A 79 -9.43 -13.47 -5.32
CA GLU A 79 -9.61 -14.83 -5.82
C GLU A 79 -10.15 -14.76 -7.26
N GLU A 80 -10.13 -15.87 -8.00
CA GLU A 80 -10.57 -15.93 -9.40
C GLU A 80 -11.99 -15.35 -9.60
N THR A 81 -12.89 -15.63 -8.66
CA THR A 81 -14.30 -15.23 -8.72
C THR A 81 -14.65 -14.01 -7.85
N LYS A 82 -13.68 -13.45 -7.10
CA LYS A 82 -13.97 -12.43 -6.08
C LYS A 82 -12.84 -11.42 -5.94
N CYS A 83 -13.19 -10.14 -5.98
CA CYS A 83 -12.24 -9.07 -5.71
C CYS A 83 -11.69 -9.15 -4.28
N GLY A 84 -10.41 -8.84 -4.14
CA GLY A 84 -9.79 -8.53 -2.86
C GLY A 84 -10.24 -7.17 -2.34
N THR A 85 -9.77 -6.81 -1.15
CA THR A 85 -9.96 -5.47 -0.60
C THR A 85 -9.07 -4.46 -1.31
N ALA A 86 -9.45 -3.18 -1.31
CA ALA A 86 -8.68 -2.12 -1.98
C ALA A 86 -7.24 -2.03 -1.47
N GLY A 87 -7.05 -2.20 -0.16
CA GLY A 87 -5.72 -2.16 0.44
C GLY A 87 -4.80 -3.29 -0.02
N TRP A 88 -5.33 -4.47 -0.37
CA TRP A 88 -4.54 -5.53 -0.99
C TRP A 88 -3.94 -5.08 -2.32
N TYR A 89 -4.78 -4.52 -3.20
CA TYR A 89 -4.34 -4.06 -4.52
C TYR A 89 -3.45 -2.82 -4.43
N ASN A 90 -3.70 -1.91 -3.48
CA ASN A 90 -2.82 -0.77 -3.24
C ASN A 90 -1.42 -1.22 -2.82
N SER A 91 -1.30 -2.16 -1.88
CA SER A 91 -0.01 -2.68 -1.43
C SER A 91 0.75 -3.39 -2.56
N ALA A 92 0.05 -4.18 -3.39
CA ALA A 92 0.64 -4.80 -4.57
C ALA A 92 1.13 -3.75 -5.60
N GLY A 93 0.34 -2.68 -5.82
CA GLY A 93 0.73 -1.55 -6.65
C GLY A 93 1.97 -0.83 -6.10
N PHE A 94 2.01 -0.58 -4.79
CA PHE A 94 3.14 0.04 -4.11
C PHE A 94 4.42 -0.78 -4.26
N GLU A 95 4.36 -2.09 -4.00
CA GLU A 95 5.53 -2.98 -4.10
C GLU A 95 6.06 -3.09 -5.53
N LYS A 96 5.16 -3.13 -6.52
CA LYS A 96 5.53 -3.10 -7.94
C LYS A 96 6.32 -1.83 -8.28
N GLU A 97 5.83 -0.66 -7.88
CA GLU A 97 6.49 0.62 -8.12
C GLU A 97 7.80 0.75 -7.33
N ALA A 98 7.85 0.24 -6.10
CA ALA A 98 9.05 0.26 -5.28
C ALA A 98 10.15 -0.63 -5.87
N ALA A 99 9.79 -1.84 -6.32
CA ALA A 99 10.72 -2.74 -7.01
C ALA A 99 11.25 -2.13 -8.31
N ALA A 100 10.37 -1.51 -9.12
CA ALA A 100 10.78 -0.81 -10.33
C ALA A 100 11.74 0.37 -10.06
N ALA A 101 11.63 1.00 -8.89
CA ALA A 101 12.51 2.06 -8.44
C ALA A 101 13.77 1.59 -7.68
N GLY A 102 13.97 0.27 -7.51
CA GLY A 102 15.08 -0.29 -6.74
C GLY A 102 15.00 -0.04 -5.22
N LEU A 103 13.81 0.28 -4.71
CA LEU A 103 13.56 0.53 -3.29
C LEU A 103 13.15 -0.77 -2.59
N TYR A 104 13.72 -1.00 -1.40
CA TYR A 104 13.28 -2.12 -0.58
C TYR A 104 11.86 -1.87 -0.07
N ALA A 105 10.96 -2.81 -0.36
CA ALA A 105 9.62 -2.89 0.17
C ALA A 105 9.30 -4.32 0.57
N LYS A 106 8.81 -4.52 1.80
CA LYS A 106 8.27 -5.80 2.26
C LYS A 106 6.97 -5.56 3.02
N SER A 107 5.96 -6.39 2.79
CA SER A 107 4.69 -6.29 3.49
C SER A 107 4.35 -7.55 4.27
N PHE A 108 3.65 -7.34 5.39
CA PHE A 108 3.12 -8.39 6.25
C PHE A 108 1.61 -8.21 6.35
N ASN A 109 0.87 -9.25 5.98
CA ASN A 109 -0.58 -9.25 6.01
C ASN A 109 -1.08 -10.07 7.21
N GLY A 110 -1.70 -9.43 8.20
CA GLY A 110 -2.27 -10.10 9.36
C GLY A 110 -2.63 -9.14 10.47
N ASP A 111 -3.02 -9.71 11.61
CA ASP A 111 -3.43 -8.94 12.78
C ASP A 111 -2.23 -8.21 13.43
N ALA A 112 -2.15 -6.90 13.21
CA ALA A 112 -1.13 -6.04 13.81
C ALA A 112 -1.19 -5.98 15.34
N PHE A 113 -2.33 -6.35 15.95
CA PHE A 113 -2.48 -6.39 17.40
C PHE A 113 -1.92 -7.68 18.02
N SER A 114 -1.70 -8.74 17.23
CA SER A 114 -1.20 -10.02 17.72
C SER A 114 0.29 -9.95 18.10
N ASP A 115 0.72 -10.77 19.07
CA ASP A 115 2.14 -10.84 19.44
C ASP A 115 2.97 -11.59 18.39
N GLU A 116 2.35 -12.54 17.69
CA GLU A 116 2.95 -13.22 16.54
C GLU A 116 3.37 -12.22 15.45
N MET A 117 2.49 -11.27 15.11
CA MET A 117 2.82 -10.25 14.12
C MET A 117 3.95 -9.34 14.62
N LYS A 118 3.94 -8.93 15.90
CA LYS A 118 5.02 -8.10 16.47
C LYS A 118 6.37 -8.83 16.50
N ALA A 119 6.38 -10.15 16.69
CA ALA A 119 7.61 -10.94 16.65
C ALA A 119 8.14 -11.18 15.22
N THR A 120 7.27 -11.11 14.22
CA THR A 120 7.60 -11.37 12.81
C THR A 120 8.18 -10.15 12.09
N VAL A 121 7.76 -8.95 12.48
CA VAL A 121 8.03 -7.66 11.82
C VAL A 121 9.27 -6.99 12.38
#